data_AF-A0A6N2UCE9-F1
#
_entry.id   AF-A0A6N2UCE9-F1
#
_cell.length_a   1.000
_cell.length_b   1.000
_cell.length_c   1.000
_cell.angle_alpha   90.00
_cell.angle_beta   90.00
_cell.angle_gamma   90.00
#
_symmetry.space_group_name_H-M   'P 1'
#
loop_
_entity.id
_entity.type
_entity.pdbx_description
1 polymer ?
#
loop_
_entity_poly.entity_id
_entity_poly.type
_entity_poly.pdbx_seq_one_letter_code
_entity_poly.pdbx_strand_id
1 'polypeptide(L)'
;MTLSEFWDAVDDVFGATLGRSLTADLYLPSLRGTCAEALDRGVSPDMVWSELLRESDADEAVRWVHRLDAKEREKIRRSKRS
;
A
#
# COMPACT_ATOMS: atom_id res chain seq x y z
N MET A 1 5.32 9.02 4.64
CA MET A 1 3.88 8.81 4.89
C MET A 1 3.65 8.46 6.35
N THR A 2 2.53 8.90 6.91
CA THR A 2 2.04 8.47 8.23
C THR A 2 1.43 7.07 8.15
N LEU A 3 1.17 6.43 9.30
CA LEU A 3 0.49 5.15 9.35
C LEU A 3 -0.92 5.21 8.74
N SER A 4 -1.67 6.29 8.99
CA SER A 4 -2.99 6.48 8.38
C SER A 4 -2.91 6.65 6.86
N GLU A 5 -1.94 7.43 6.37
CA GLU A 5 -1.71 7.59 4.92
C GLU A 5 -1.34 6.28 4.23
N PHE A 6 -0.63 5.38 4.93
CA PHE A 6 -0.35 4.04 4.42
C PHE A 6 -1.63 3.23 4.21
N TRP A 7 -2.52 3.18 5.21
CA TRP A 7 -3.78 2.43 5.09
C TRP A 7 -4.68 3.02 4.00
N ASP A 8 -4.76 4.34 3.93
CA ASP A 8 -5.45 5.05 2.86
C ASP A 8 -4.88 4.71 1.47
N ALA A 9 -3.56 4.66 1.33
CA ALA A 9 -2.88 4.31 0.08
C ALA A 9 -3.15 2.84 -0.32
N VAL A 10 -3.13 1.93 0.65
CA VAL A 10 -3.47 0.51 0.42
C VAL A 10 -4.90 0.38 -0.09
N ASP A 11 -5.85 1.05 0.56
CA ASP A 11 -7.26 1.02 0.17
C ASP A 11 -7.48 1.65 -1.22
N ASP A 12 -6.72 2.70 -1.57
CA ASP A 12 -6.82 3.35 -2.87
C ASP A 12 -6.32 2.48 -4.02
N VAL A 13 -5.20 1.79 -3.81
CA VAL A 13 -4.47 1.08 -4.86
C VAL A 13 -5.01 -0.35 -5.04
N PHE A 14 -5.29 -1.03 -3.93
CA PHE A 14 -5.69 -2.43 -3.94
C PHE A 14 -7.17 -2.64 -3.59
N GLY A 15 -7.85 -1.61 -3.08
CA GLY A 15 -9.20 -1.71 -2.56
C GLY A 15 -9.22 -2.25 -1.13
N ALA A 16 -10.22 -1.84 -0.34
CA ALA A 16 -10.28 -2.16 1.09
C ALA A 16 -10.23 -3.66 1.41
N THR A 17 -10.89 -4.52 0.64
CA THR A 17 -10.89 -5.96 0.92
C THR A 17 -9.55 -6.61 0.59
N LEU A 18 -9.08 -6.47 -0.65
CA LEU A 18 -7.83 -7.09 -1.10
C LEU A 18 -6.62 -6.46 -0.42
N GLY A 19 -6.61 -5.14 -0.22
CA GLY A 19 -5.57 -4.42 0.50
C GLY A 19 -5.36 -4.95 1.92
N ARG A 20 -6.46 -5.22 2.66
CA ARG A 20 -6.38 -5.83 3.99
C ARG A 20 -5.78 -7.23 3.95
N SER A 21 -6.21 -8.10 3.03
CA SER A 21 -5.59 -9.42 2.85
C SER A 21 -4.11 -9.33 2.48
N LEU A 22 -3.74 -8.47 1.53
CA LEU A 22 -2.34 -8.29 1.13
C LEU A 22 -1.46 -7.86 2.29
N THR A 23 -1.89 -6.86 3.07
CA THR A 23 -1.09 -6.38 4.20
C THR A 23 -0.93 -7.40 5.32
N ALA A 24 -1.86 -8.35 5.44
CA ALA A 24 -1.84 -9.41 6.45
C ALA A 24 -1.09 -10.67 5.98
N ASP A 25 -1.21 -11.03 4.71
CA ASP A 25 -0.82 -12.35 4.18
C ASP A 25 0.41 -12.31 3.25
N LEU A 26 0.68 -11.17 2.60
CA LEU A 26 1.84 -11.06 1.72
C LEU A 26 3.12 -10.91 2.55
N TYR A 27 4.00 -11.91 2.44
CA TYR A 27 5.31 -11.86 3.05
C TYR A 27 6.27 -11.02 2.21
N LEU A 28 6.91 -10.02 2.84
CA LEU A 28 7.89 -9.14 2.21
C LEU A 28 9.31 -9.61 2.55
N PRO A 29 10.07 -10.22 1.60
CA PRO A 29 11.36 -10.84 1.88
C PRO A 29 12.38 -9.87 2.49
N SER A 30 12.43 -8.63 1.99
CA SER A 30 13.33 -7.58 2.46
C SER A 30 13.07 -7.18 3.93
N LEU A 31 11.81 -7.30 4.39
CA LEU A 31 11.39 -6.91 5.74
C LEU A 31 11.26 -8.11 6.69
N ARG A 32 11.41 -9.33 6.15
CA ARG A 32 11.30 -10.59 6.89
C ARG A 32 9.99 -10.71 7.67
N GLY A 33 8.88 -10.36 7.02
CA GLY A 33 7.54 -10.38 7.61
C GLY A 33 6.51 -9.77 6.68
N THR A 34 5.25 -9.78 7.12
CA THR A 34 4.15 -9.12 6.40
C THR A 34 4.15 -7.62 6.64
N CYS A 35 3.30 -6.87 5.93
CA CYS A 35 3.18 -5.43 6.16
C CYS A 35 2.77 -5.14 7.61
N ALA A 36 1.78 -5.86 8.13
CA ALA A 36 1.30 -5.71 9.50
C ALA A 36 2.42 -5.99 10.52
N GLU A 37 3.17 -7.09 10.33
CA GLU A 37 4.29 -7.43 11.22
C GLU A 37 5.43 -6.41 11.15
N ALA A 38 5.75 -5.90 9.95
CA ALA A 38 6.80 -4.90 9.77
C ALA A 38 6.43 -3.59 10.48
N LEU A 39 5.18 -3.13 10.33
CA LEU A 39 4.68 -1.94 11.00
C LEU A 39 4.68 -2.09 12.53
N ASP A 40 4.27 -3.25 13.05
CA ASP A 40 4.29 -3.55 14.49
C ASP A 40 5.72 -3.55 15.05
N ARG A 41 6.70 -4.01 14.27
CA ARG A 41 8.14 -3.93 14.60
C ARG A 41 8.71 -2.51 14.50
N GLY A 42 7.92 -1.52 14.09
CA GLY A 42 8.34 -0.12 13.95
C GLY A 42 9.06 0.20 12.64
N VAL A 43 8.95 -0.65 11.61
CA VAL A 43 9.44 -0.32 10.27
C VAL A 43 8.64 0.87 9.73
N SER A 44 9.34 1.85 9.14
CA SER A 44 8.70 3.03 8.57
C SER A 44 7.63 2.65 7.53
N PRO A 45 6.42 3.24 7.60
CA PRO A 45 5.37 3.04 6.60
C PRO A 45 5.83 3.28 5.15
N ASP A 46 6.74 4.24 4.92
CA ASP A 46 7.28 4.49 3.57
C ASP A 46 8.09 3.30 3.02
N MET A 47 8.83 2.62 3.89
CA MET A 47 9.59 1.43 3.51
C MET A 47 8.65 0.27 3.26
N VAL A 48 7.66 0.05 4.14
CA VAL A 48 6.65 -1.01 3.97
C VAL A 48 5.88 -0.81 2.67
N TRP A 49 5.46 0.42 2.37
CA TRP A 49 4.78 0.75 1.11
C TRP A 49 5.64 0.45 -0.12
N SER A 50 6.91 0.84 -0.08
CA SER A 50 7.83 0.63 -1.20
C SER A 50 8.04 -0.86 -1.50
N GLU A 51 8.19 -1.68 -0.45
CA GLU A 51 8.36 -3.12 -0.59
C GLU A 51 7.05 -3.82 -0.99
N LEU A 52 5.91 -3.36 -0.46
CA LEU A 52 4.59 -3.85 -0.88
C LEU A 52 4.37 -3.65 -2.38
N LEU A 53 4.60 -2.42 -2.89
CA LEU A 53 4.44 -2.14 -4.31
C LEU A 53 5.38 -2.98 -5.19
N ARG A 54 6.62 -3.18 -4.72
CA ARG A 54 7.61 -4.01 -5.41
C ARG A 54 7.16 -5.47 -5.49
N GLU A 55 6.72 -6.04 -4.38
CA GLU A 55 6.32 -7.45 -4.31
C GLU A 55 4.99 -7.70 -5.04
N SER A 56 4.08 -6.73 -5.04
CA SER A 56 2.79 -6.84 -5.74
C SER A 56 2.85 -6.51 -7.24
N ASP A 57 4.04 -6.22 -7.79
CA ASP A 57 4.24 -5.73 -9.16
C ASP A 57 3.31 -4.55 -9.51
N ALA A 58 3.13 -3.63 -8.57
CA ALA A 58 2.26 -2.49 -8.75
C ALA A 58 2.95 -1.38 -9.54
N ASP A 59 2.16 -0.63 -10.31
CA ASP A 59 2.65 0.44 -11.18
C ASP A 59 3.40 1.53 -10.40
N GLU A 60 4.50 2.04 -10.95
CA GLU A 60 5.27 3.12 -10.33
C GLU A 60 4.43 4.42 -10.18
N ALA A 61 3.39 4.60 -11.00
CA ALA A 61 2.46 5.72 -10.89
C ALA A 61 1.78 5.81 -9.51
N VAL A 62 1.54 4.67 -8.83
CA VAL A 62 0.89 4.66 -7.50
C VAL A 62 1.87 4.83 -6.35
N ARG A 63 3.18 4.88 -6.61
CA ARG A 63 4.22 5.07 -5.59
C ARG A 63 4.00 6.31 -4.73
N TRP A 64 3.46 7.36 -5.33
CA TRP A 64 3.22 8.65 -4.70
C TRP A 64 1.74 8.92 -4.42
N VAL A 65 0.90 7.88 -4.34
CA VAL A 65 -0.56 8.01 -4.19
C VAL A 65 -0.99 8.89 -3.00
N HIS A 66 -0.26 8.83 -1.88
CA HIS A 66 -0.52 9.65 -0.69
C HIS A 66 -0.25 11.16 -0.91
N ARG A 67 0.48 11.53 -1.97
CA ARG A 67 0.75 12.93 -2.37
C ARG A 67 -0.15 13.42 -3.51
N LEU A 68 -0.95 12.53 -4.10
CA LEU A 68 -1.88 12.90 -5.16
C LEU A 68 -3.07 13.68 -4.60
N ASP A 69 -3.62 14.57 -5.41
CA ASP A 69 -4.87 15.24 -5.06
C ASP A 69 -6.07 14.28 -5.07
N ALA A 70 -7.18 14.72 -4.50
CA ALA A 70 -8.37 13.89 -4.36
C ALA A 70 -8.95 13.39 -5.69
N LYS A 71 -8.78 14.13 -6.80
CA LYS A 71 -9.32 13.72 -8.11
C LYS A 71 -8.50 12.59 -8.70
N GLU A 72 -7.17 12.68 -8.60
CA GLU A 72 -6.28 11.62 -9.10
C GLU A 72 -6.42 10.33 -8.26
N ARG A 73 -6.55 10.45 -6.94
CA ARG A 73 -6.84 9.29 -6.06
C ARG A 73 -8.16 8.60 -6.45
N GLU A 74 -9.20 9.38 -6.72
CA GLU A 74 -10.49 8.84 -7.15
C GLU A 74 -10.42 8.11 -8.50
N LYS A 75 -9.58 8.60 -9.41
CA LYS A 75 -9.34 7.95 -10.70
C LYS A 75 -8.66 6.58 -10.53
N ILE A 76 -7.69 6.47 -9.64
CA ILE A 76 -7.02 5.21 -9.30
C ILE A 76 -8.04 4.20 -8.75
N ARG A 77 -8.85 4.63 -7.76
CA ARG A 77 -9.93 3.81 -7.18
C ARG A 77 -10.90 3.29 -8.24
N ARG A 78 -11.31 4.15 -9.17
CA ARG A 78 -12.24 3.78 -10.25
C ARG A 78 -11.65 2.77 -11.23
N SER A 79 -10.35 2.85 -11.50
CA SER A 79 -9.67 1.94 -12.43
C SER A 79 -9.61 0.49 -11.93
N LYS A 80 -9.72 0.25 -10.61
CA LYS A 80 -9.63 -1.10 -10.02
C LYS A 80 -10.98 -1.70 -9.60
N ARG A 81 -12.07 -0.94 -9.74
CA ARG A 81 -13.44 -1.40 -9.41
C ARG A 81 -14.19 -2.02 -10.60
N SER A 82 -13.54 -2.20 -11.74
CA SER A 82 -14.16 -2.72 -12.97
C SER A 82 -13.74 -4.14 -13.30
#